data_AF-A0A6L9FN29-F1
#
_entry.id   AF-A0A6L9FN29-F1
#
_cell.length_a   1.000
_cell.length_b   1.000
_cell.length_c   1.000
_cell.angle_alpha   90.00
_cell.angle_beta   90.00
_cell.angle_gamma   90.00
#
_symmetry.space_group_name_H-M   'P 1'
#
loop_
_entity.id
_entity.type
_entity.pdbx_description
1 polymer ?
#
loop_
_entity_poly.entity_id
_entity_poly.type
_entity_poly.pdbx_seq_one_letter_code
_entity_poly.pdbx_strand_id
1 'polypeptide(L)'
;MKLNWKQRFGVVSGNVFEFYDIAVYAAISPYITKIFEQQGISEGGILVWIIFALRFLLRPLGGIVVGKIADEHGRKQALIFTSTLTGIATLLMACLPVEFFGQYIIFAFLILQMA
;
A
#
# COMPACT_ATOMS: atom_id res chain seq x y z
N MET A 1 8.99 -17.56 -23.68
CA MET A 1 9.73 -17.35 -22.41
C MET A 1 9.31 -18.45 -21.42
N LYS A 2 10.09 -19.53 -21.22
CA LYS A 2 9.74 -20.57 -20.24
C LYS A 2 10.14 -20.07 -18.84
N LEU A 3 9.16 -19.62 -18.05
CA LEU A 3 9.38 -19.16 -16.67
C LEU A 3 9.87 -20.33 -15.81
N ASN A 4 11.02 -20.12 -15.17
CA ASN A 4 11.63 -21.10 -14.29
C ASN A 4 10.81 -21.22 -12.99
N TRP A 5 10.77 -22.39 -12.35
CA TRP A 5 9.91 -22.65 -11.18
C TRP A 5 10.11 -21.64 -10.04
N LYS A 6 11.36 -21.21 -9.83
CA LYS A 6 11.71 -20.14 -8.88
C LYS A 6 11.07 -18.79 -9.20
N GLN A 7 10.93 -18.46 -10.48
CA GLN A 7 10.29 -17.21 -10.93
C GLN A 7 8.77 -17.27 -10.73
N ARG A 8 8.15 -18.43 -10.94
CA ARG A 8 6.71 -18.64 -10.69
C ARG A 8 6.38 -18.44 -9.22
N PHE A 9 7.19 -18.99 -8.32
CA PHE A 9 7.06 -18.76 -6.88
C PHE A 9 7.21 -17.28 -6.50
N GLY A 10 8.17 -16.57 -7.10
CA GLY A 10 8.34 -15.13 -6.88
C GLY A 10 7.08 -14.33 -7.24
N VAL A 11 6.50 -14.60 -8.41
CA VAL A 11 5.27 -13.93 -8.86
C VAL A 11 4.08 -14.25 -7.94
N VAL A 12 3.91 -15.53 -7.57
CA VAL A 12 2.82 -15.93 -6.65
C VAL A 12 2.99 -15.28 -5.28
N SER A 13 4.22 -15.24 -4.74
CA SER A 13 4.49 -14.61 -3.44
C SER A 13 4.16 -13.12 -3.45
N GLY A 14 4.55 -12.38 -4.50
CA GLY A 14 4.21 -10.96 -4.62
C GLY A 14 2.71 -10.72 -4.65
N ASN A 15 1.97 -11.54 -5.40
CA ASN A 15 0.51 -11.48 -5.43
C ASN A 15 -0.11 -11.78 -4.06
N VAL A 16 0.39 -12.80 -3.34
CA VAL A 16 -0.08 -13.13 -1.98
C VAL A 16 0.14 -11.96 -1.03
N PHE A 17 1.29 -11.30 -1.06
CA PHE A 17 1.56 -10.12 -0.22
C PHE A 17 0.62 -8.96 -0.55
N GLU A 18 0.31 -8.75 -1.83
CA GLU A 18 -0.64 -7.73 -2.25
C GLU A 18 -2.06 -8.00 -1.75
N PHE A 19 -2.51 -9.26 -1.76
CA PHE A 19 -3.79 -9.66 -1.18
C PHE A 19 -3.78 -9.65 0.35
N TYR A 20 -2.63 -9.92 0.98
CA TYR A 20 -2.48 -9.84 2.43
C TYR A 20 -2.66 -8.41 2.93
N ASP A 21 -2.02 -7.43 2.29
CA ASP A 21 -2.16 -6.02 2.64
C ASP A 21 -3.63 -5.54 2.54
N ILE A 22 -4.35 -5.99 1.50
CA ILE A 22 -5.78 -5.75 1.32
C ILE A 22 -6.60 -6.26 2.51
N ALA A 23 -6.35 -7.52 2.89
CA ALA A 23 -7.09 -8.17 3.96
C ALA A 23 -6.82 -7.50 5.32
N VAL A 24 -5.55 -7.15 5.59
CA VAL A 24 -5.17 -6.43 6.80
C VAL A 24 -5.84 -5.07 6.85
N TYR A 25 -5.82 -4.30 5.76
CA TYR A 25 -6.50 -3.00 5.70
C TYR A 25 -8.00 -3.12 5.99
N ALA A 26 -8.68 -4.09 5.37
CA ALA A 26 -10.10 -4.33 5.61
C ALA A 26 -10.38 -4.67 7.08
N ALA A 27 -9.51 -5.48 7.71
CA ALA A 27 -9.63 -5.85 9.12
C ALA A 27 -9.47 -4.66 10.09
N ILE A 28 -8.55 -3.72 9.79
CA ILE A 28 -8.30 -2.53 10.63
C ILE A 28 -9.21 -1.35 10.28
N SER A 29 -9.93 -1.39 9.16
CA SER A 29 -10.80 -0.31 8.69
C SER A 29 -11.81 0.23 9.73
N PRO A 30 -12.43 -0.59 10.61
CA PRO A 30 -13.35 -0.06 11.64
C PRO A 30 -12.62 0.74 12.72
N TYR A 31 -11.37 0.37 13.01
CA TYR A 31 -10.54 1.09 13.98
C TYR A 31 -10.13 2.47 13.45
N ILE A 32 -9.74 2.53 12.18
CA ILE A 32 -9.41 3.81 11.50
C ILE A 32 -10.67 4.70 11.41
N THR A 33 -11.83 4.11 11.12
CA THR A 33 -13.12 4.83 11.10
C THR A 33 -13.39 5.50 12.43
N LYS A 34 -13.23 4.77 13.55
CA LYS A 34 -13.43 5.31 14.90
C LYS A 34 -12.46 6.46 15.22
N ILE A 35 -11.21 6.35 14.77
CA ILE A 35 -10.22 7.44 14.91
C ILE A 35 -10.67 8.69 14.15
N PHE A 36 -11.17 8.55 12.92
CA PHE A 36 -11.65 9.70 12.15
C PHE A 36 -12.89 10.35 12.78
N GLU A 37 -13.83 9.54 13.27
CA GLU A 37 -15.01 10.04 13.97
C GLU A 37 -14.61 10.79 15.26
N GLN A 38 -13.62 10.29 16.01
CA GLN A 38 -13.08 10.96 17.20
C GLN A 38 -12.39 12.31 16.88
N GLN A 39 -11.89 12.49 15.67
CA GLN A 39 -11.31 13.75 15.20
C GLN A 39 -12.35 14.75 14.66
N GLY A 40 -13.65 14.44 14.77
CA GLY A 40 -14.74 15.32 14.32
C GLY A 40 -15.02 15.24 12.82
N ILE A 41 -14.49 14.22 12.13
CA ILE A 41 -14.80 13.97 10.73
C ILE A 41 -16.11 13.18 10.66
N SER A 42 -17.19 13.86 10.25
CA SER A 42 -18.47 13.19 9.95
C SER A 42 -18.27 12.22 8.78
N GLU A 43 -18.82 11.01 8.87
CA GLU A 43 -18.71 9.94 7.86
C GLU A 43 -17.30 9.32 7.69
N GLY A 44 -16.55 9.17 8.79
CA GLY A 44 -15.21 8.54 8.78
C GLY A 44 -15.14 7.20 8.03
N GLY A 45 -16.19 6.38 8.07
CA GLY A 45 -16.25 5.10 7.37
C GLY A 45 -16.22 5.23 5.84
N ILE A 46 -16.93 6.20 5.27
CA ILE A 46 -16.92 6.47 3.82
C ILE A 46 -15.51 6.91 3.40
N LEU A 47 -14.87 7.75 4.21
CA LEU A 47 -13.51 8.22 3.97
C LEU A 47 -12.49 7.07 3.94
N VAL A 48 -12.59 6.10 4.85
CA VAL A 48 -11.74 4.90 4.87
C VAL A 48 -11.88 4.06 3.59
N TRP A 49 -13.10 3.92 3.06
CA TRP A 49 -13.33 3.23 1.79
C TRP A 49 -12.89 4.03 0.58
N ILE A 50 -13.00 5.36 0.61
CA ILE A 50 -12.47 6.25 -0.44
C ILE A 50 -10.95 6.15 -0.50
N ILE A 51 -10.26 6.16 0.65
CA ILE A 51 -8.80 5.96 0.72
C ILE A 51 -8.42 4.61 0.10
N PHE A 52 -9.16 3.55 0.46
CA PHE A 52 -8.97 2.23 -0.12
C PHE A 52 -9.18 2.18 -1.64
N ALA A 53 -10.21 2.88 -2.15
CA ALA A 53 -10.48 2.98 -3.58
C ALA A 53 -9.39 3.78 -4.32
N LEU A 54 -8.94 4.88 -3.73
CA LEU A 54 -7.92 5.75 -4.30
C LEU A 54 -6.58 5.01 -4.49
N ARG A 55 -6.25 4.05 -3.62
CA ARG A 55 -5.05 3.20 -3.82
C ARG A 55 -5.08 2.42 -5.14
N PHE A 56 -6.25 2.03 -5.65
CA PHE A 56 -6.34 1.34 -6.95
C PHE A 56 -6.03 2.25 -8.12
N LEU A 57 -6.26 3.57 -7.99
CA LEU A 57 -5.84 4.57 -8.98
C LEU A 57 -4.33 4.83 -8.91
N LEU A 58 -3.74 4.67 -7.72
CA LEU A 58 -2.32 4.89 -7.47
C LEU A 58 -1.44 3.71 -7.93
N ARG A 59 -1.96 2.47 -7.91
CA ARG A 59 -1.24 1.28 -8.41
C ARG A 59 -0.75 1.38 -9.87
N PRO A 60 -1.55 1.85 -10.86
CA PRO A 60 -1.08 2.12 -12.20
C PRO A 60 0.11 3.09 -12.26
N LEU A 61 0.10 4.13 -11.43
CA LEU A 61 1.18 5.12 -11.35
C LEU A 61 2.46 4.48 -10.81
N GLY A 62 2.35 3.68 -9.74
CA GLY A 62 3.46 2.87 -9.23
C GLY A 62 4.00 1.91 -10.30
N GLY A 63 3.11 1.26 -11.05
CA GLY A 63 3.47 0.36 -12.15
C GLY A 63 4.25 1.04 -13.29
N ILE A 64 3.96 2.31 -13.60
CA ILE A 64 4.71 3.08 -14.61
C ILE A 64 6.13 3.39 -14.12
N VAL A 65 6.28 3.81 -12.86
CA VAL A 65 7.59 4.12 -12.27
C VAL A 65 8.44 2.86 -12.15
N VAL A 66 7.87 1.80 -11.61
CA VAL A 66 8.52 0.49 -11.46
C VAL A 66 8.80 -0.13 -12.82
N GLY A 67 7.92 0.05 -13.79
CA GLY A 67 8.10 -0.41 -15.17
C GLY A 67 9.34 0.20 -15.82
N LYS A 68 9.52 1.52 -15.69
CA LYS A 68 10.75 2.20 -16.16
C LYS A 68 12.00 1.65 -15.48
N ILE A 69 11.96 1.45 -14.17
CA ILE A 69 13.08 0.87 -13.42
C ILE A 69 13.36 -0.57 -13.86
N ALA A 70 12.32 -1.37 -14.14
CA ALA A 70 12.44 -2.74 -14.61
C ALA A 70 13.06 -2.84 -16.02
N ASP A 71 12.75 -1.87 -16.88
CA ASP A 71 13.28 -1.79 -18.24
C ASP A 71 14.75 -1.32 -18.27
N GLU A 72 15.15 -0.40 -17.39
CA GLU A 72 16.54 0.08 -17.32
C GLU A 72 17.47 -0.81 -16.49
N HIS A 73 17.03 -1.30 -15.34
CA HIS A 73 17.89 -1.98 -14.33
C HIS A 73 17.62 -3.49 -14.23
N GLY A 74 16.64 -3.99 -14.97
CA GLY A 74 16.29 -5.40 -15.04
C GLY A 74 15.23 -5.84 -14.01
N ARG A 75 14.38 -6.79 -14.43
CA ARG A 75 13.17 -7.25 -13.71
C ARG A 75 13.42 -7.73 -12.27
N LYS A 76 14.59 -8.30 -11.98
CA LYS A 76 14.93 -8.78 -10.63
C LYS A 76 15.15 -7.62 -9.65
N GLN A 77 15.82 -6.55 -10.08
CA GLN A 77 16.07 -5.39 -9.23
C GLN A 77 14.78 -4.62 -8.98
N ALA A 78 13.92 -4.47 -9.99
CA ALA A 78 12.60 -3.85 -9.82
C ALA A 78 11.74 -4.60 -8.78
N LEU A 79 11.73 -5.94 -8.80
CA LEU A 79 11.01 -6.75 -7.80
C LEU A 79 11.52 -6.55 -6.37
N ILE A 80 12.84 -6.44 -6.19
CA ILE A 80 13.44 -6.20 -4.88
C ILE A 80 13.12 -4.78 -4.41
N PHE A 81 13.21 -3.80 -5.31
CA PHE A 81 12.92 -2.40 -5.02
C PHE A 81 11.47 -2.22 -4.56
N THR A 82 10.49 -2.74 -5.30
CA THR A 82 9.08 -2.64 -4.91
C THR A 82 8.82 -3.35 -3.60
N SER A 83 9.28 -4.60 -3.44
CA SER A 83 9.06 -5.35 -2.21
C SER A 83 9.67 -4.66 -0.98
N THR A 84 10.79 -3.97 -1.14
CA THR A 84 11.43 -3.21 -0.05
C THR A 84 10.66 -1.91 0.23
N LEU A 85 10.23 -1.20 -0.81
CA LEU A 85 9.46 0.04 -0.71
C LEU A 85 8.13 -0.20 0.01
N THR A 86 7.37 -1.21 -0.43
CA THR A 86 6.09 -1.59 0.18
C THR A 86 6.29 -2.03 1.63
N GLY A 87 7.33 -2.82 1.93
CA GLY A 87 7.65 -3.22 3.30
C GLY A 87 7.99 -2.05 4.23
N ILE A 88 8.77 -1.08 3.76
CA ILE A 88 9.07 0.15 4.51
C ILE A 88 7.79 0.96 4.74
N ALA A 89 6.93 1.08 3.73
CA ALA A 89 5.69 1.83 3.86
C ALA A 89 4.71 1.20 4.85
N THR A 90 4.60 -0.13 4.88
CA THR A 90 3.80 -0.85 5.89
C THR A 90 4.35 -0.64 7.29
N LEU A 91 5.68 -0.67 7.47
CA LEU A 91 6.32 -0.38 8.76
C LEU A 91 6.05 1.07 9.20
N LEU A 92 6.12 2.03 8.27
CA LEU A 92 5.81 3.43 8.56
C LEU A 92 4.34 3.63 8.91
N MET A 93 3.41 2.91 8.27
CA MET A 93 1.99 2.93 8.65
C MET A 93 1.79 2.42 10.08
N ALA A 94 2.50 1.36 10.48
CA ALA A 94 2.42 0.81 11.83
C ALA A 94 3.03 1.74 12.90
N CYS A 95 4.11 2.45 12.56
CA CYS A 95 4.79 3.39 13.46
C CYS A 95 4.20 4.81 13.44
N LEU A 96 3.14 5.07 12.66
CA LEU A 96 2.59 6.41 12.50
C LEU A 96 1.87 6.86 13.80
N PRO A 97 2.36 7.89 14.51
CA PRO A 97 1.72 8.37 15.73
C PRO A 97 0.46 9.15 15.37
N VAL A 98 -0.69 8.53 15.61
CA VAL A 98 -2.01 9.02 15.18
C VAL A 98 -2.35 10.39 15.77
N GLU A 99 -1.88 10.61 16.99
CA GLU A 99 -2.13 11.82 17.77
C GLU A 99 -1.35 13.03 17.26
N PHE A 100 -0.21 12.83 16.58
CA PHE A 100 0.66 13.91 16.14
C PHE A 100 0.23 14.52 14.80
N PHE A 101 -0.43 13.74 13.94
CA PHE A 101 -0.77 14.15 12.56
C PHE A 101 -2.18 14.73 12.41
N GLY A 102 -3.10 14.50 13.35
CA GLY A 102 -4.48 15.00 13.27
C GLY A 102 -5.11 14.71 11.90
N GLN A 103 -5.59 15.75 11.21
CA GLN A 103 -6.24 15.67 9.89
C GLN A 103 -5.28 15.25 8.75
N TYR A 104 -3.97 15.44 8.88
CA TYR A 104 -2.98 15.07 7.85
C TYR A 104 -2.72 13.57 7.76
N ILE A 105 -3.24 12.80 8.70
CA ILE A 105 -3.06 11.36 8.74
C ILE A 105 -3.65 10.68 7.50
N ILE A 106 -4.70 11.25 6.92
CA ILE A 106 -5.32 10.79 5.66
C ILE A 106 -4.32 10.88 4.50
N PHE A 107 -3.60 11.99 4.41
CA PHE A 107 -2.57 12.19 3.40
C PHE A 107 -1.35 11.29 3.63
N ALA A 108 -0.95 11.10 4.89
CA ALA A 108 0.14 10.18 5.25
C ALA A 108 -0.21 8.73 4.88
N PHE A 109 -1.42 8.26 5.19
CA PHE A 109 -1.91 6.93 4.78
C PHE A 109 -1.98 6.79 3.26
N LEU A 110 -2.44 7.82 2.55
CA LEU A 110 -2.51 7.81 1.09
C LEU A 110 -1.14 7.72 0.43
N ILE A 111 -0.17 8.51 0.92
CA ILE A 111 1.20 8.51 0.40
C ILE A 111 1.88 7.17 0.70
N LEU A 112 1.69 6.62 1.91
CA LEU A 112 2.25 5.32 2.28
C LEU A 112 1.59 4.16 1.51
N GLN A 113 0.33 4.31 1.09
CA GLN A 113 -0.34 3.33 0.22
C GLN A 113 0.10 3.38 -1.26
N MET A 114 0.90 4.37 -1.67
CA MET A 114 1.49 4.43 -3.02
C MET A 114 2.74 3.56 -3.20
N ALA A 115 3.31 3.07 -2.10
CA ALA A 115 4.59 2.36 -2.05
C ALA A 115 4.45 0.84 -2.13
#